data_AF-A0A1B6NSX0-F1
#
_entry.id   AF-A0A1B6NSX0-F1
#
_cell.length_a   1.000
_cell.length_b   1.000
_cell.length_c   1.000
_cell.angle_alpha   90.00
_cell.angle_beta   90.00
_cell.angle_gamma   90.00
#
_symmetry.space_group_name_H-M   'P 1'
#
loop_
_entity.id
_entity.type
_entity.pdbx_description
1 polymer ?
#
loop_
_entity_poly.entity_id
_entity_poly.type
_entity_poly.pdbx_seq_one_letter_code
_entity_poly.pdbx_strand_id
1 'polypeptide(L)' 'KPLFRPIEIVMKIQTVSYMKENANHLELDNPILVTQNGKPKYVIQDANDYEEQQQALALLKLINLSEAGLIELGDAFGDD' A
#
# COMPACT_ATOMS: atom_id res chain seq x y z
N LYS A 1 -2.48 -25.68 1.38
CA LYS A 1 -1.63 -24.71 0.63
C LYS A 1 -2.30 -23.35 0.77
N PRO A 2 -1.62 -22.30 1.23
CA PRO A 2 -2.23 -20.98 1.30
C PRO A 2 -2.63 -20.53 -0.11
N LEU A 3 -3.84 -19.99 -0.23
CA LEU A 3 -4.44 -19.55 -1.50
C LEU A 3 -3.79 -18.26 -2.03
N PHE A 4 -3.01 -17.58 -1.19
CA PHE A 4 -2.34 -16.33 -1.52
C PHE A 4 -0.83 -16.47 -1.34
N ARG A 5 -0.08 -16.14 -2.40
CA ARG A 5 1.33 -15.81 -2.26
C ARG A 5 1.44 -14.48 -1.49
N PRO A 6 2.46 -14.32 -0.63
CA PRO A 6 2.77 -13.01 -0.06
C PRO A 6 2.99 -12.01 -1.19
N ILE A 7 2.38 -10.83 -1.08
CA ILE A 7 2.69 -9.71 -1.96
C ILE A 7 4.07 -9.20 -1.52
N GLU A 8 5.12 -9.56 -2.25
CA GLU A 8 6.44 -8.98 -2.05
C GLU A 8 6.49 -7.62 -2.74
N ILE A 9 6.43 -6.55 -1.94
CA ILE A 9 6.69 -5.20 -2.43
C ILE A 9 8.21 -5.00 -2.40
N VAL A 10 8.85 -5.09 -3.56
CA VAL A 10 10.28 -4.82 -3.71
C VAL A 10 10.48 -3.31 -3.69
N MET A 11 11.27 -2.81 -2.73
CA MET A 11 11.63 -1.39 -2.64
C MET A 11 13.12 -1.19 -2.84
N LYS A 12 13.50 -0.22 -3.65
CA LYS A 12 14.89 0.24 -3.74
C LYS A 12 15.21 1.05 -2.47
N ILE A 13 16.42 0.95 -1.92
CA ILE A 13 16.82 1.72 -0.73
C ILE A 13 17.82 2.79 -1.16
N GLN A 14 17.55 4.06 -0.82
CA GLN A 14 18.45 5.17 -1.11
C GLN A 14 18.60 6.13 0.08
N THR A 15 19.65 6.95 0.07
CA THR A 15 19.89 7.95 1.13
C THR A 15 19.24 9.30 0.78
N VAL A 16 18.93 10.12 1.78
CA VAL A 16 18.48 11.50 1.57
C VAL A 16 19.46 12.29 0.69
N SER A 17 20.77 12.08 0.85
CA SER A 17 21.78 12.77 0.03
C SER A 17 21.66 12.40 -1.45
N TYR A 18 21.51 11.10 -1.76
CA TYR A 18 21.29 10.63 -3.13
C TYR A 18 20.03 11.28 -3.75
N MET A 19 18.93 11.32 -2.99
CA MET A 19 17.68 11.92 -3.48
C MET A 19 17.86 13.40 -3.80
N LYS A 20 18.59 14.16 -2.99
CA LYS A 20 18.85 15.60 -3.25
C LYS A 20 19.63 15.85 -4.54
N GLU A 21 20.58 14.96 -4.86
CA GLU A 21 21.44 15.10 -6.04
C GLU A 21 20.76 14.60 -7.32
N ASN A 22 19.87 13.61 -7.21
CA ASN A 22 19.36 12.86 -8.37
C ASN A 22 17.85 13.03 -8.62
N ALA A 23 17.13 13.83 -7.81
CA ALA A 23 15.67 13.95 -7.85
C ALA A 23 15.07 14.18 -9.25
N ASN A 24 15.74 14.98 -10.08
CA ASN A 24 15.23 15.36 -11.41
C ASN A 24 15.25 14.21 -12.43
N HIS A 25 15.97 13.12 -12.16
CA HIS A 25 16.15 12.00 -13.08
C HIS A 25 15.80 10.66 -12.41
N LEU A 26 14.97 10.67 -11.37
CA LEU A 26 14.54 9.44 -10.70
C LEU A 26 13.54 8.69 -11.57
N GLU A 27 13.87 7.44 -11.89
CA GLU A 27 12.93 6.46 -12.45
C GLU A 27 12.29 5.66 -11.32
N LEU A 28 10.96 5.72 -11.22
CA LEU A 28 10.17 5.20 -10.11
C LEU A 28 9.41 3.90 -10.46
N ASP A 29 10.02 2.98 -11.21
CA ASP A 29 9.40 1.67 -11.52
C ASP A 29 9.06 0.85 -10.25
N ASN A 30 9.73 1.15 -9.14
CA ASN A 30 9.43 0.60 -7.83
C ASN A 30 9.58 1.71 -6.78
N PRO A 31 8.84 1.65 -5.65
CA PRO A 31 9.00 2.60 -4.58
C PRO A 31 10.43 2.62 -4.03
N ILE A 32 10.89 3.81 -3.65
CA ILE A 32 12.20 4.04 -3.05
C ILE A 32 12.02 4.32 -1.57
N LEU A 33 12.60 3.46 -0.72
CA LEU A 33 12.75 3.69 0.71
C LEU A 33 13.93 4.64 0.95
N VAL A 34 13.64 5.84 1.42
CA VAL A 34 14.65 6.86 1.69
C VAL A 34 15.10 6.79 3.14
N THR A 35 16.43 6.75 3.33
CA THR A 35 17.09 6.64 4.63
C THR A 35 17.89 7.89 4.99
N GLN A 36 17.92 8.21 6.28
CA GLN A 36 18.78 9.26 6.84
C GLN A 36 19.53 8.67 8.03
N ASN A 37 20.86 8.78 8.04
CA ASN A 37 21.72 8.18 9.07
C ASN A 37 21.42 6.67 9.27
N GLY A 38 21.20 5.95 8.17
CA GLY A 38 20.88 4.52 8.17
C GLY A 38 19.46 4.16 8.61
N LYS A 39 18.60 5.14 8.95
CA LYS A 39 17.22 4.90 9.39
C LYS A 39 16.22 5.23 8.28
N PRO A 40 15.23 4.37 8.01
CA PRO A 40 14.13 4.69 7.10
C PRO A 40 13.35 5.93 7.57
N LYS A 41 13.01 6.82 6.63
CA LYS A 41 12.30 8.07 6.91
C LYS A 41 11.14 8.34 5.97
N TYR A 42 11.32 8.04 4.69
CA TYR A 42 10.32 8.34 3.66
C TYR A 42 10.21 7.19 2.67
N VAL A 43 9.10 7.15 1.95
CA VAL A 43 8.93 6.35 0.74
C VAL A 43 8.58 7.32 -0.39
N ILE A 44 9.23 7.18 -1.53
CA ILE A 44 8.90 7.91 -2.76
C ILE A 44 8.42 6.89 -3.78
N GLN A 45 7.31 7.17 -4.45
CA GLN A 45 6.73 6.32 -5.48
C GLN A 45 6.06 7.18 -6.55
N ASP A 46 5.71 6.57 -7.68
CA ASP A 46 4.93 7.24 -8.72
C ASP A 46 3.56 7.67 -8.18
N ALA A 47 3.09 8.84 -8.64
CA ALA A 47 1.83 9.41 -8.17
C ALA A 47 0.61 8.64 -8.68
N ASN A 48 0.65 8.12 -9.92
CA ASN A 48 -0.44 7.33 -10.48
C ASN A 48 -0.53 5.98 -9.78
N ASP A 49 0.63 5.31 -9.57
CA ASP A 49 0.68 4.05 -8.81
C ASP A 49 0.13 4.24 -7.37
N TYR A 50 0.44 5.37 -6.73
CA TYR A 50 -0.12 5.71 -5.43
C TYR A 50 -1.65 5.85 -5.49
N GLU A 51 -2.18 6.58 -6.47
CA GLU A 51 -3.62 6.77 -6.62
C GLU A 51 -4.34 5.45 -6.89
N GLU A 52 -3.83 4.61 -7.79
CA GLU A 52 -4.39 3.29 -8.07
C GLU A 52 -4.41 2.40 -6.81
N GLN A 53 -3.33 2.42 -6.02
CA GLN A 53 -3.26 1.72 -4.74
C GLN A 53 -4.31 2.24 -3.74
N GLN A 54 -4.51 3.57 -3.66
CA GLN A 54 -5.54 4.15 -2.79
C GLN A 54 -6.95 3.76 -3.23
N GLN A 55 -7.22 3.75 -4.53
CA GLN A 55 -8.50 3.34 -5.09
C GLN A 55 -8.77 1.85 -4.82
N ALA A 56 -7.78 0.98 -5.02
CA ALA A 56 -7.89 -0.44 -4.70
C ALA A 56 -8.14 -0.68 -3.20
N LEU A 57 -7.43 0.04 -2.33
CA LEU A 57 -7.66 -0.04 -0.88
C LEU A 57 -9.06 0.45 -0.48
N ALA A 58 -9.55 1.52 -1.10
CA ALA A 58 -10.91 2.01 -0.87
C ALA A 58 -11.95 0.96 -1.27
N LEU A 59 -11.78 0.30 -2.42
CA LEU A 59 -12.66 -0.78 -2.85
C LEU A 59 -12.64 -1.96 -1.87
N LEU A 60 -11.46 -2.40 -1.41
CA LEU A 60 -11.34 -3.46 -0.41
C LEU A 60 -12.04 -3.09 0.91
N LYS A 61 -11.93 -1.84 1.34
CA LYS A 61 -12.66 -1.35 2.52
C LYS A 61 -14.18 -1.41 2.33
N LEU A 62 -14.68 -1.03 1.15
CA LEU A 62 -16.11 -1.12 0.83
C LEU A 62 -16.61 -2.57 0.85
N ILE A 63 -15.85 -3.50 0.26
CA ILE A 63 -16.17 -4.93 0.28
C ILE A 63 -16.23 -5.43 1.73
N ASN A 64 -15.21 -5.16 2.54
CA ASN A 64 -15.18 -5.57 3.94
C ASN A 64 -16.34 -4.97 4.75
N LEU A 65 -16.71 -3.71 4.52
CA LEU A 65 -17.86 -3.09 5.17
C LEU A 65 -19.18 -3.76 4.75
N SER A 66 -19.31 -4.14 3.48
CA SER A 66 -20.49 -4.86 2.99
C SER A 66 -20.60 -6.26 3.60
N GLU A 67 -19.50 -7.00 3.72
CA GLU A 67 -19.48 -8.32 4.37
C GLU A 67 -19.80 -8.21 5.86
N ALA A 68 -19.22 -7.24 6.57
CA ALA A 68 -19.52 -7.01 7.99
C ALA A 68 -20.99 -6.66 8.22
N GLY A 69 -21.57 -5.77 7.40
CA GLY A 69 -22.99 -5.41 7.49
C GLY A 69 -23.94 -6.56 7.17
N LEU A 70 -23.55 -7.47 6.26
CA LEU A 70 -24.33 -8.68 5.96
C LEU A 70 -24.31 -9.68 7.13
N ILE A 71 -23.21 -9.77 7.87
CA ILE A 71 -23.11 -10.60 9.08
C ILE A 71 -24.02 -10.03 10.18
N GLU A 72 -23.97 -8.71 10.42
CA GLU A 72 -24.86 -8.07 11.42
C GLU A 72 -26.34 -8.20 11.07
N LEU A 73 -26.71 -8.11 9.79
CA LEU A 73 -28.09 -8.36 9.35
C LEU A 73 -28.48 -9.83 9.49
N GLY A 74 -27.57 -10.77 9.20
CA GLY A 74 -27.80 -12.20 9.39
C GLY A 74 -28.04 -12.56 10.87
N ASP A 75 -27.28 -11.95 11.78
CA ASP A 75 -27.44 -12.14 13.23
C ASP A 75 -28.73 -11.47 13.76
N ALA A 76 -29.20 -10.38 13.13
CA ALA A 76 -30.44 -9.71 13.52
C ALA A 76 -31.73 -10.43 13.07
N PHE A 77 -31.64 -11.31 12.07
CA PHE A 77 -32.76 -12.13 11.58
C PHE A 77 -32.59 -13.63 11.86
N GLY A 78 -31.56 -14.00 12.63
CA GLY A 78 -31.16 -15.37 12.90
C GLY A 78 -31.30 -15.74 14.38
N ASP A 79 -32.52 -15.73 14.90
CA ASP A 79 -33.07 -16.68 15.90
C ASP A 79 -34.45 -16.17 16.34
N ASP A 80 -35.48 -16.50 15.53
CA ASP A 80 -36.87 -16.79 15.91
C ASP A 80 -37.56 -17.51 14.74
#